data_AF-A0A5R9P3L1-F1
#
_entry.id   AF-A0A5R9P3L1-F1
#
_cell.length_a   1.000
_cell.length_b   1.000
_cell.length_c   1.000
_cell.angle_alpha   90.00
_cell.angle_beta   90.00
_cell.angle_gamma   90.00
#
_symmetry.space_group_name_H-M   'P 1'
#
loop_
_entity.id
_entity.type
_entity.pdbx_description
1 polymer ?
#
loop_
_entity_poly.entity_id
_entity_poly.type
_entity_poly.pdbx_seq_one_letter_code
_entity_poly.pdbx_strand_id
1 'polypeptide(L)'
;MSEAIKAEKRVLKLAVPDKEWAAVALALTRETKNLYNTCTFLIRQINSAYVFNPESRKYRLKDELHDHQRDALVSFNKVIDIVNSKRKLKLNDKTRFVTSLEPVMTISPLYIALDITVLDNVVRSHVDHEGQIVYRRLPASAAQQVVRSVIDVWKASLSSQRDFARHPEKYTGRPQLPNFQPKDGHFPLEIPYTAMTRGLPKPSTLNELGDIPVDQLERFCSYDLKKATVAVCEKRGWLNAKPQHIRIVADGASKVKIEAVVAINRAYPEGSLLHRITKEYQSSFTDLKTFEDREKFVLDHILRAGTKANLAGIDFGQTNIATVGFSTGHRAIVHSGERPNEIVDRYHQLMDKRLASCATPRMKELQRLQQELSEKGEKLGKAQRIELRKEQQKGFADPEYRNLSARLNRIKSDFEHKISTDIVDQCVNRKIDLIVIGKNKGWKSDIDSGKQQNRMFRAIAHARLISLIRYKAEAFGIGVVTTEESYTSQSSFIDGDELPVHAKVKTKKESSPTQTEADRSVPQHNFSGKRSAKNRTWFVRHNVVAEKRFSRIHADVNGAFNIIRKVFKSFCHHAGLTYKFTVRWISPRRGAVVPIACL
;
A
#
# COMPACT_ATOMS: atom_id res chain seq x y z
N MET A 1 0.45 4.47 35.31
CA MET A 1 0.06 5.27 34.14
C MET A 1 0.26 4.41 32.90
N SER A 2 -0.82 4.04 32.19
CA SER A 2 -0.72 3.15 31.03
C SER A 2 -0.19 3.92 29.82
N GLU A 3 1.05 3.70 29.43
CA GLU A 3 1.63 4.30 28.22
C GLU A 3 0.92 3.76 26.98
N ALA A 4 0.42 4.69 26.17
CA ALA A 4 -0.41 4.38 25.01
C ALA A 4 0.43 3.81 23.87
N ILE A 5 0.06 2.61 23.40
CA ILE A 5 0.47 2.06 22.10
C ILE A 5 0.26 3.11 21.01
N LYS A 6 1.15 3.18 20.01
CA LYS A 6 0.94 3.95 18.78
C LYS A 6 -0.46 3.69 18.25
N ALA A 7 -1.32 4.70 18.36
CA ALA A 7 -2.75 4.55 18.19
C ALA A 7 -3.10 3.94 16.83
N GLU A 8 -3.90 2.88 16.83
CA GLU A 8 -4.37 2.26 15.60
C GLU A 8 -5.27 3.26 14.86
N LYS A 9 -4.89 3.67 13.65
CA LYS A 9 -5.71 4.55 12.83
C LYS A 9 -6.83 3.74 12.16
N ARG A 10 -8.08 4.10 12.42
CA ARG A 10 -9.26 3.56 11.77
C ARG A 10 -9.97 4.64 10.97
N VAL A 11 -10.57 4.23 9.86
CA VAL A 11 -11.42 5.10 9.04
C VAL A 11 -12.88 4.74 9.32
N LEU A 12 -13.66 5.72 9.75
CA LEU A 12 -15.10 5.64 9.98
C LEU A 12 -15.83 6.32 8.84
N LYS A 13 -16.84 5.63 8.27
CA LYS A 13 -17.76 6.27 7.33
C LYS A 13 -18.85 6.99 8.10
N LEU A 14 -19.03 8.27 7.84
CA LEU A 14 -20.12 9.07 8.37
C LEU A 14 -21.26 9.16 7.35
N ALA A 15 -22.49 9.37 7.84
CA ALA A 15 -23.63 9.62 6.98
C ALA A 15 -23.47 10.98 6.29
N VAL A 16 -23.81 11.01 4.99
CA VAL A 16 -23.92 12.28 4.25
C VAL A 16 -25.27 12.89 4.61
N PRO A 17 -25.34 14.19 5.01
CA PRO A 17 -26.56 14.78 5.56
C PRO A 17 -27.72 14.77 4.55
N ASP A 18 -27.50 15.41 3.40
CA ASP A 18 -28.49 15.54 2.32
C ASP A 18 -27.77 15.81 0.98
N LYS A 19 -28.56 16.00 -0.09
CA LYS A 19 -28.05 16.24 -1.44
C LYS A 19 -27.43 17.64 -1.61
N GLU A 20 -27.96 18.65 -0.93
CA GLU A 20 -27.49 20.03 -1.01
C GLU A 20 -26.09 20.13 -0.38
N TRP A 21 -25.93 19.57 0.82
CA TRP A 21 -24.65 19.43 1.50
C TRP A 21 -23.63 18.67 0.64
N ALA A 22 -24.07 17.58 -0.01
CA ALA A 22 -23.21 16.80 -0.90
C ALA A 22 -22.74 17.60 -2.13
N ALA A 23 -23.58 18.47 -2.69
CA ALA A 23 -23.22 19.34 -3.81
C ALA A 23 -22.13 20.34 -3.41
N VAL A 24 -22.28 20.99 -2.25
CA VAL A 24 -21.25 21.89 -1.70
C VAL A 24 -19.94 21.15 -1.46
N ALA A 25 -20.00 20.00 -0.80
CA ALA A 25 -18.84 19.15 -0.56
C ALA A 25 -18.12 18.78 -1.86
N LEU A 26 -18.88 18.42 -2.90
CA LEU A 26 -18.36 18.03 -4.20
C LEU A 26 -17.67 19.21 -4.90
N ALA A 27 -18.24 20.41 -4.85
CA ALA A 27 -17.60 21.60 -5.41
C ALA A 27 -16.31 21.96 -4.66
N LEU A 28 -16.28 21.87 -3.33
CA LEU A 28 -15.04 22.09 -2.57
C LEU A 28 -13.96 21.05 -2.92
N THR A 29 -14.33 19.80 -3.23
CA THR A 29 -13.36 18.81 -3.74
C THR A 29 -12.86 19.10 -5.16
N ARG A 30 -13.53 19.97 -5.94
CA ARG A 30 -13.00 20.51 -7.19
C ARG A 30 -12.01 21.64 -6.92
N GLU A 31 -12.27 22.50 -5.94
CA GLU A 31 -11.33 23.55 -5.55
C GLU A 31 -10.04 22.99 -4.94
N THR A 32 -10.12 21.94 -4.13
CA THR A 32 -8.92 21.22 -3.66
C THR A 32 -8.12 20.62 -4.83
N LYS A 33 -8.81 20.16 -5.90
CA LYS A 33 -8.15 19.70 -7.13
C LYS A 33 -7.48 20.85 -7.87
N ASN A 34 -8.14 22.01 -7.96
CA ASN A 34 -7.56 23.19 -8.58
C ASN A 34 -6.28 23.59 -7.84
N LEU A 35 -6.33 23.63 -6.50
CA LEU A 35 -5.17 23.91 -5.67
C LEU A 35 -4.04 22.86 -5.83
N TYR A 36 -4.38 21.58 -5.92
CA TYR A 36 -3.42 20.51 -6.23
C TYR A 36 -2.70 20.78 -7.56
N ASN A 37 -3.45 21.15 -8.59
CA ASN A 37 -2.92 21.45 -9.92
C ASN A 37 -2.05 22.71 -9.90
N THR A 38 -2.44 23.76 -9.18
CA THR A 38 -1.63 24.98 -8.98
C THR A 38 -0.30 24.65 -8.31
N CYS A 39 -0.31 23.87 -7.22
CA CYS A 39 0.93 23.43 -6.57
C CYS A 39 1.82 22.64 -7.54
N THR A 40 1.24 21.69 -8.26
CA THR A 40 1.93 20.85 -9.24
C THR A 40 2.52 21.68 -10.39
N PHE A 41 1.78 22.68 -10.86
CA PHE A 41 2.23 23.62 -11.88
C PHE A 41 3.47 24.38 -11.42
N LEU A 42 3.42 25.01 -10.25
CA LEU A 42 4.52 25.79 -9.67
C LEU A 42 5.77 24.94 -9.45
N ILE A 43 5.62 23.73 -8.88
CA ILE A 43 6.74 22.79 -8.70
C ILE A 43 7.36 22.42 -10.06
N ARG A 44 6.54 22.20 -11.09
CA ARG A 44 7.02 21.90 -12.44
C ARG A 44 7.73 23.07 -13.09
N GLN A 45 7.27 24.30 -12.88
CA GLN A 45 7.97 25.48 -13.40
C GLN A 45 9.38 25.57 -12.83
N ILE A 46 9.53 25.42 -11.50
CA ILE A 46 10.85 25.38 -10.87
C ILE A 46 11.69 24.21 -11.38
N ASN A 47 11.14 22.99 -11.40
CA ASN A 47 11.92 21.82 -11.84
C ASN A 47 12.35 21.90 -13.32
N SER A 48 11.52 22.47 -14.19
CA SER A 48 11.78 22.55 -15.63
C SER A 48 12.64 23.74 -16.04
N ALA A 49 12.84 24.72 -15.15
CA ALA A 49 13.73 25.86 -15.35
C ALA A 49 15.21 25.48 -15.29
N TYR A 50 15.54 24.34 -14.66
CA TYR A 50 16.92 23.88 -14.46
C TYR A 50 17.26 22.66 -15.33
N VAL A 51 18.52 22.58 -15.73
CA VAL A 51 19.15 21.44 -16.41
C VAL A 51 20.26 20.88 -15.53
N PHE A 52 20.29 19.56 -15.36
CA PHE A 52 21.36 18.89 -14.62
C PHE A 52 22.55 18.61 -15.54
N ASN A 53 23.74 19.07 -15.15
CA ASN A 53 25.00 18.76 -15.82
C ASN A 53 25.68 17.57 -15.12
N PRO A 54 25.84 16.41 -15.78
CA PRO A 54 26.42 15.21 -15.17
C PRO A 54 27.89 15.34 -14.76
N GLU A 55 28.69 16.13 -15.49
CA GLU A 55 30.13 16.28 -15.27
C GLU A 55 30.41 17.09 -14.00
N SER A 56 29.80 18.27 -13.90
CA SER A 56 29.93 19.15 -12.73
C SER A 56 29.06 18.72 -11.55
N ARG A 57 28.08 17.81 -11.78
CA ARG A 57 27.05 17.37 -10.83
C ARG A 57 26.25 18.56 -10.25
N LYS A 58 26.06 19.62 -11.04
CA LYS A 58 25.34 20.84 -10.68
C LYS A 58 24.09 21.00 -11.57
N TYR A 59 23.12 21.73 -11.04
CA TYR A 59 21.96 22.21 -11.78
C TYR A 59 22.23 23.64 -12.23
N ARG A 60 21.94 23.96 -13.49
CA ARG A 60 22.04 25.33 -14.04
C ARG A 60 20.69 25.74 -14.60
N LEU A 61 20.32 27.02 -14.43
CA LEU A 61 19.17 27.58 -15.14
C LEU A 61 19.36 27.45 -16.66
N LYS A 62 18.26 27.25 -17.37
CA LYS A 62 18.24 27.36 -18.84
C LYS A 62 18.56 28.79 -19.25
N ASP A 63 19.23 28.92 -20.39
CA ASP A 63 19.56 30.23 -20.95
C ASP A 63 18.28 30.98 -21.37
N GLU A 64 17.29 30.25 -21.90
CA GLU A 64 15.96 30.78 -22.20
C GLU A 64 14.91 30.20 -21.24
N LEU A 65 14.29 31.10 -20.47
CA LEU A 65 13.20 30.78 -19.54
C LEU A 65 11.87 31.29 -20.08
N HIS A 66 10.85 30.44 -20.01
CA HIS A 66 9.47 30.83 -20.24
C HIS A 66 8.99 31.80 -19.14
N ASP A 67 8.03 32.68 -19.44
CA ASP A 67 7.49 33.67 -18.48
C ASP A 67 7.06 33.05 -17.16
N HIS A 68 6.21 32.02 -17.22
CA HIS A 68 5.82 31.25 -16.03
C HIS A 68 6.98 30.67 -15.21
N GLN A 69 8.13 30.36 -15.82
CA GLN A 69 9.32 29.91 -15.09
C GLN A 69 9.98 31.08 -14.36
N ARG A 70 10.10 32.24 -15.03
CA ARG A 70 10.61 33.48 -14.43
C ARG A 70 9.73 33.92 -13.25
N ASP A 71 8.42 33.98 -13.46
CA ASP A 71 7.45 34.37 -12.43
C ASP A 71 7.51 33.44 -11.20
N ALA A 72 7.60 32.13 -11.44
CA ALA A 72 7.74 31.16 -10.37
C ALA A 72 9.06 31.38 -9.60
N LEU A 73 10.20 31.53 -10.28
CA LEU A 73 11.49 31.77 -9.64
C LEU A 73 11.46 33.02 -8.74
N VAL A 74 10.94 34.13 -9.26
CA VAL A 74 10.79 35.39 -8.51
C VAL A 74 9.89 35.17 -7.29
N SER A 75 8.74 34.52 -7.48
CA SER A 75 7.80 34.28 -6.39
C SER A 75 8.39 33.38 -5.29
N PHE A 76 9.13 32.32 -5.66
CA PHE A 76 9.77 31.44 -4.70
C PHE A 76 10.87 32.16 -3.93
N ASN A 77 11.78 32.86 -4.61
CA ASN A 77 12.87 33.58 -3.95
C ASN A 77 12.34 34.68 -3.02
N LYS A 78 11.34 35.45 -3.44
CA LYS A 78 10.68 36.43 -2.56
C LYS A 78 10.13 35.81 -1.27
N VAL A 79 9.50 34.64 -1.37
CA VAL A 79 8.99 33.92 -0.20
C VAL A 79 10.13 33.38 0.67
N ILE A 80 11.20 32.86 0.06
CA ILE A 80 12.38 32.37 0.76
C ILE A 80 13.01 33.50 1.58
N ASP A 81 13.14 34.70 1.01
CA ASP A 81 13.69 35.87 1.68
C ASP A 81 12.83 36.27 2.88
N ILE A 82 11.50 36.30 2.72
CA ILE A 82 10.56 36.58 3.82
C ILE A 82 10.68 35.53 4.92
N VAL A 83 10.73 34.24 4.57
CA VAL A 83 10.82 33.13 5.53
C VAL A 83 12.14 33.20 6.29
N ASN A 84 13.26 33.40 5.59
CA ASN A 84 14.58 33.48 6.19
C ASN A 84 14.71 34.72 7.08
N SER A 85 14.18 35.87 6.66
CA SER A 85 14.17 37.10 7.46
C SER A 85 13.41 36.89 8.77
N LYS A 86 12.21 36.29 8.72
CA LYS A 86 11.44 35.93 9.93
C LYS A 86 12.18 34.93 10.83
N ARG A 87 12.94 34.01 10.25
CA ARG A 87 13.75 33.03 10.99
C ARG A 87 14.95 33.68 11.68
N LYS A 88 15.63 34.64 11.05
CA LYS A 88 16.76 35.40 11.64
C LYS A 88 16.34 36.13 12.93
N LEU A 89 15.15 36.73 12.95
CA LEU A 89 14.64 37.47 14.10
C LEU A 89 14.38 36.59 15.35
N LYS A 90 14.28 35.27 15.21
CA LYS A 90 13.97 34.36 16.33
C LYS A 90 15.18 33.91 17.16
N LEU A 91 16.40 34.42 16.88
CA LEU A 91 17.61 34.28 17.71
C LEU A 91 17.81 32.87 18.31
N ASN A 92 17.85 31.84 17.46
CA ASN A 92 18.06 30.47 17.87
C ASN A 92 19.20 29.85 17.06
N ASP A 93 20.26 29.39 17.73
CA ASP A 93 21.50 28.87 17.11
C ASP A 93 21.29 27.64 16.22
N LYS A 94 20.14 26.97 16.32
CA LYS A 94 19.77 25.80 15.49
C LYS A 94 18.86 26.15 14.31
N THR A 95 18.73 27.43 13.96
CA THR A 95 17.79 27.88 12.92
C THR A 95 18.26 27.47 11.52
N ARG A 96 17.49 26.62 10.85
CA ARG A 96 17.76 26.20 9.46
C ARG A 96 17.19 27.21 8.46
N PHE A 97 18.05 27.81 7.65
CA PHE A 97 17.64 28.67 6.53
C PHE A 97 17.33 27.84 5.28
N VAL A 98 16.44 28.38 4.43
CA VAL A 98 16.15 27.81 3.12
C VAL A 98 17.07 28.45 2.09
N THR A 99 17.74 27.65 1.28
CA THR A 99 18.59 28.13 0.18
C THR A 99 17.74 28.76 -0.92
N SER A 100 18.17 29.89 -1.47
CA SER A 100 17.53 30.54 -2.62
C SER A 100 17.75 29.76 -3.92
N LEU A 101 16.85 29.93 -4.89
CA LEU A 101 16.95 29.38 -6.22
C LEU A 101 17.91 30.26 -7.05
N GLU A 102 19.18 29.86 -7.03
CA GLU A 102 20.29 30.54 -7.71
C GLU A 102 20.46 30.04 -9.17
N PRO A 103 21.18 30.78 -10.03
CA PRO A 103 21.48 30.34 -11.39
C PRO A 103 22.23 29.00 -11.49
N VAL A 104 23.05 28.69 -10.48
CA VAL A 104 23.79 27.42 -10.37
C VAL A 104 23.60 26.84 -8.98
N MET A 105 23.20 25.57 -8.91
CA MET A 105 22.88 24.89 -7.66
C MET A 105 23.58 23.54 -7.53
N THR A 106 24.06 23.22 -6.33
CA THR A 106 24.64 21.90 -6.00
C THR A 106 23.59 20.88 -5.56
N ILE A 107 22.41 21.36 -5.16
CA ILE A 107 21.25 20.54 -4.80
C ILE A 107 20.17 20.64 -5.86
N SER A 108 19.32 19.62 -5.95
CA SER A 108 18.17 19.68 -6.86
C SER A 108 17.22 20.80 -6.44
N PRO A 109 16.72 21.63 -7.38
CA PRO A 109 15.76 22.70 -7.08
C PRO A 109 14.45 22.16 -6.51
N LEU A 110 14.12 20.89 -6.73
CA LEU A 110 12.98 20.22 -6.11
C LEU A 110 13.06 20.15 -4.58
N TYR A 111 14.26 20.14 -3.98
CA TYR A 111 14.38 20.19 -2.51
C TYR A 111 13.82 21.49 -1.94
N ILE A 112 13.96 22.59 -2.68
CA ILE A 112 13.46 23.91 -2.29
C ILE A 112 11.98 24.03 -2.66
N ALA A 113 11.60 23.62 -3.88
CA ALA A 113 10.22 23.67 -4.34
C ALA A 113 9.26 22.82 -3.48
N LEU A 114 9.77 21.76 -2.84
CA LEU A 114 9.03 20.87 -1.96
C LEU A 114 9.20 21.19 -0.47
N ASP A 115 9.83 22.33 -0.10
CA ASP A 115 9.77 22.84 1.26
C ASP A 115 8.34 23.30 1.56
N ILE A 116 7.75 22.72 2.60
CA ILE A 116 6.35 22.96 2.97
C ILE A 116 6.08 24.42 3.33
N THR A 117 7.04 25.09 3.97
CA THR A 117 6.87 26.49 4.37
C THR A 117 6.90 27.38 3.14
N VAL A 118 7.85 27.12 2.23
CA VAL A 118 7.97 27.92 1.00
C VAL A 118 6.76 27.70 0.11
N LEU A 119 6.44 26.44 -0.25
CA LEU A 119 5.35 26.16 -1.17
C LEU A 119 3.98 26.63 -0.65
N ASP A 120 3.68 26.45 0.64
CA ASP A 120 2.41 26.94 1.22
C ASP A 120 2.30 28.47 1.08
N ASN A 121 3.37 29.21 1.35
CA ASN A 121 3.36 30.67 1.24
C ASN A 121 3.33 31.15 -0.21
N VAL A 122 4.05 30.49 -1.13
CA VAL A 122 4.01 30.81 -2.57
C VAL A 122 2.59 30.64 -3.10
N VAL A 123 1.96 29.49 -2.82
CA VAL A 123 0.62 29.18 -3.33
C VAL A 123 -0.44 30.08 -2.68
N ARG A 124 -0.26 30.46 -1.40
CA ARG A 124 -1.15 31.41 -0.69
C ARG A 124 -1.22 32.80 -1.35
N SER A 125 -0.14 33.22 -2.02
CA SER A 125 -0.06 34.49 -2.75
C SER A 125 -0.17 34.35 -4.27
N HIS A 126 -0.27 33.13 -4.79
CA HIS A 126 -0.29 32.89 -6.23
C HIS A 126 -1.64 33.31 -6.82
N VAL A 127 -1.57 34.19 -7.81
CA VAL A 127 -2.70 34.67 -8.59
C VAL A 127 -2.71 33.88 -9.90
N ASP A 128 -3.85 33.27 -10.22
CA ASP A 128 -4.02 32.57 -11.50
C ASP A 128 -4.32 33.54 -12.64
N HIS A 129 -4.44 33.00 -13.86
CA HIS A 129 -4.78 33.76 -15.07
C HIS A 129 -6.11 34.52 -15.01
N GLU A 130 -7.02 34.19 -14.09
CA GLU A 130 -8.30 34.87 -13.88
C GLU A 130 -8.20 35.95 -12.79
N GLY A 131 -7.00 36.22 -12.28
CA GLY A 131 -6.79 37.17 -11.18
C GLY A 131 -7.20 36.61 -9.81
N GLN A 132 -7.44 35.30 -9.70
CA GLN A 132 -7.98 34.68 -8.50
C GLN A 132 -6.91 33.93 -7.71
N ILE A 133 -7.11 33.82 -6.40
CA ILE A 133 -6.22 33.06 -5.50
C ILE A 133 -6.96 31.81 -5.04
N VAL A 134 -6.70 30.69 -5.72
CA VAL A 134 -7.34 29.38 -5.44
C VAL A 134 -7.20 28.96 -3.98
N TYR A 135 -6.06 29.28 -3.34
CA TYR A 135 -5.82 28.98 -1.92
C TYR A 135 -6.90 29.57 -0.99
N ARG A 136 -7.43 30.75 -1.34
CA ARG A 136 -8.41 31.49 -0.52
C ARG A 136 -9.85 31.02 -0.72
N ARG A 137 -10.11 30.17 -1.72
CA ARG A 137 -11.43 29.52 -1.94
C ARG A 137 -11.69 28.37 -0.96
N LEU A 138 -10.66 27.95 -0.23
CA LEU A 138 -10.73 26.88 0.76
C LEU A 138 -10.45 27.44 2.17
N PRO A 139 -10.96 26.77 3.21
CA PRO A 139 -10.50 27.04 4.57
C PRO A 139 -8.99 26.82 4.67
N ALA A 140 -8.27 27.72 5.35
CA ALA A 140 -6.80 27.70 5.38
C ALA A 140 -6.25 26.35 5.87
N SER A 141 -6.89 25.73 6.86
CA SER A 141 -6.50 24.41 7.36
C SER A 141 -6.63 23.30 6.31
N ALA A 142 -7.63 23.40 5.42
CA ALA A 142 -7.82 22.45 4.33
C ALA A 142 -6.81 22.69 3.20
N ALA A 143 -6.58 23.95 2.83
CA ALA A 143 -5.59 24.33 1.81
C ALA A 143 -4.17 23.81 2.19
N GLN A 144 -3.77 23.97 3.44
CA GLN A 144 -2.50 23.43 3.95
C GLN A 144 -2.38 21.91 3.81
N GLN A 145 -3.48 21.17 4.00
CA GLN A 145 -3.50 19.72 3.83
C GLN A 145 -3.38 19.30 2.37
N VAL A 146 -3.93 20.09 1.44
CA VAL A 146 -3.72 19.88 -0.02
C VAL A 146 -2.24 20.06 -0.36
N VAL A 147 -1.60 21.15 0.09
CA VAL A 147 -0.16 21.40 -0.15
C VAL A 147 0.70 20.25 0.39
N ARG A 148 0.42 19.79 1.62
CA ARG A 148 1.10 18.62 2.21
C ARG A 148 0.93 17.36 1.37
N SER A 149 -0.30 17.08 0.94
CA SER A 149 -0.60 15.92 0.11
C SER A 149 0.13 15.96 -1.23
N VAL A 150 0.24 17.13 -1.85
CA VAL A 150 1.04 17.32 -3.08
C VAL A 150 2.50 16.98 -2.80
N ILE A 151 3.09 17.56 -1.75
CA ILE A 151 4.50 17.32 -1.38
C ILE A 151 4.76 15.83 -1.14
N ASP A 152 3.87 15.13 -0.43
CA ASP A 152 4.01 13.71 -0.15
C ASP A 152 3.95 12.86 -1.43
N VAL A 153 3.05 13.19 -2.36
CA VAL A 153 2.95 12.52 -3.67
C VAL A 153 4.23 12.73 -4.49
N TRP A 154 4.79 13.94 -4.49
CA TRP A 154 6.06 14.25 -5.17
C TRP A 154 7.24 13.52 -4.52
N LYS A 155 7.37 13.53 -3.20
CA LYS A 155 8.42 12.81 -2.46
C LYS A 155 8.35 11.29 -2.67
N ALA A 156 7.14 10.73 -2.73
CA ALA A 156 6.92 9.32 -3.05
C ALA A 156 7.41 8.99 -4.47
N SER A 157 7.06 9.83 -5.47
CA SER A 157 7.53 9.66 -6.85
C SER A 157 9.07 9.71 -6.96
N LEU A 158 9.71 10.67 -6.30
CA LEU A 158 11.17 10.78 -6.28
C LEU A 158 11.83 9.57 -5.59
N SER A 159 11.23 9.09 -4.50
CA SER A 159 11.65 7.86 -3.83
C SER A 159 11.58 6.65 -4.76
N SER A 160 10.49 6.51 -5.52
CA SER A 160 10.33 5.45 -6.52
C SER A 160 11.34 5.58 -7.67
N GLN A 161 11.64 6.79 -8.15
CA GLN A 161 12.67 6.98 -9.17
C GLN A 161 14.07 6.60 -8.68
N ARG A 162 14.40 6.90 -7.43
CA ARG A 162 15.67 6.51 -6.81
C ARG A 162 15.78 5.00 -6.62
N ASP A 163 14.69 4.35 -6.17
CA ASP A 163 14.67 2.88 -6.08
C ASP A 163 14.78 2.24 -7.47
N PHE A 164 14.09 2.76 -8.48
CA PHE A 164 14.24 2.33 -9.88
C PHE A 164 15.68 2.46 -10.39
N ALA A 165 16.39 3.55 -10.07
CA ALA A 165 17.79 3.73 -10.48
C ALA A 165 18.73 2.66 -9.89
N ARG A 166 18.38 2.07 -8.74
CA ARG A 166 19.12 0.97 -8.09
C ARG A 166 18.61 -0.42 -8.48
N HIS A 167 17.32 -0.52 -8.75
CA HIS A 167 16.57 -1.75 -8.93
C HIS A 167 15.56 -1.66 -10.08
N PRO A 168 16.02 -1.46 -11.34
CA PRO A 168 15.11 -1.32 -12.48
C PRO A 168 14.23 -2.55 -12.70
N GLU A 169 14.68 -3.74 -12.29
CA GLU A 169 13.97 -5.01 -12.37
C GLU A 169 12.68 -5.06 -11.54
N LYS A 170 12.53 -4.20 -10.52
CA LYS A 170 11.29 -4.14 -9.71
C LYS A 170 10.13 -3.44 -10.41
N TYR A 171 10.36 -2.85 -11.59
CA TYR A 171 9.41 -1.96 -12.24
C TYR A 171 9.20 -2.36 -13.71
N THR A 172 7.97 -2.26 -14.18
CA THR A 172 7.63 -2.44 -15.60
C THR A 172 8.08 -1.27 -16.49
N GLY A 173 8.71 -0.25 -15.90
CA GLY A 173 9.18 0.96 -16.57
C GLY A 173 9.54 2.07 -15.58
N ARG A 174 10.20 3.12 -16.06
CA ARG A 174 10.65 4.24 -15.22
C ARG A 174 9.46 4.95 -14.56
N PRO A 175 9.43 5.08 -13.21
CA PRO A 175 8.41 5.85 -12.51
C PRO A 175 8.34 7.31 -12.98
N GLN A 176 7.13 7.77 -13.24
CA GLN A 176 6.89 9.13 -13.73
C GLN A 176 6.64 10.11 -12.58
N LEU A 177 6.92 11.39 -12.83
CA LEU A 177 6.55 12.47 -11.91
C LEU A 177 5.02 12.61 -11.83
N PRO A 178 4.49 13.15 -10.73
CA PRO A 178 3.05 13.38 -10.59
C PRO A 178 2.52 14.23 -11.75
N ASN A 179 1.32 13.89 -12.21
CA ASN A 179 0.65 14.61 -13.29
C ASN A 179 -0.53 15.43 -12.75
N PHE A 180 -0.99 16.38 -13.55
CA PHE A 180 -2.19 17.14 -13.25
C PHE A 180 -3.40 16.22 -13.12
N GLN A 181 -4.30 16.55 -12.21
CA GLN A 181 -5.62 15.95 -12.13
C GLN A 181 -6.48 16.43 -13.31
N PRO A 182 -7.38 15.58 -13.84
CA PRO A 182 -8.28 15.94 -14.93
C PRO A 182 -9.13 17.19 -14.65
N LYS A 183 -9.62 17.86 -15.70
CA LYS A 183 -10.47 19.06 -15.58
C LYS A 183 -11.70 18.80 -14.70
N ASP A 184 -12.38 17.68 -14.93
CA ASP A 184 -13.55 17.23 -14.15
C ASP A 184 -13.16 16.32 -12.97
N GLY A 185 -11.88 16.32 -12.61
CA GLY A 185 -11.35 15.56 -11.50
C GLY A 185 -11.67 16.19 -10.14
N HIS A 186 -11.55 15.36 -9.11
CA HIS A 186 -11.74 15.76 -7.72
C HIS A 186 -10.51 15.39 -6.90
N PHE A 187 -10.22 16.17 -5.88
CA PHE A 187 -9.19 15.87 -4.90
C PHE A 187 -9.80 15.87 -3.50
N PRO A 188 -9.38 14.97 -2.59
CA PRO A 188 -9.98 14.89 -1.26
C PRO A 188 -9.88 16.20 -0.49
N LEU A 189 -10.98 16.61 0.14
CA LEU A 189 -11.02 17.71 1.09
C LEU A 189 -10.72 17.14 2.48
N GLU A 190 -9.55 17.49 3.03
CA GLU A 190 -9.11 17.00 4.34
C GLU A 190 -9.07 18.15 5.35
N ILE A 191 -9.71 17.94 6.50
CA ILE A 191 -9.89 18.95 7.54
C ILE A 191 -9.39 18.39 8.87
N PRO A 192 -8.36 18.99 9.49
CA PRO A 192 -7.90 18.59 10.82
C PRO A 192 -9.01 18.68 11.86
N TYR A 193 -9.10 17.71 12.76
CA TYR A 193 -10.17 17.69 13.77
C TYR A 193 -10.11 18.89 14.73
N THR A 194 -8.89 19.39 14.97
CA THR A 194 -8.63 20.59 15.77
C THR A 194 -9.15 21.88 15.14
N ALA A 195 -9.31 21.92 13.81
CA ALA A 195 -9.79 23.11 13.09
C ALA A 195 -11.32 23.27 13.16
N MET A 196 -12.06 22.22 13.56
CA MET A 196 -13.52 22.24 13.62
C MET A 196 -14.02 22.67 15.01
N THR A 197 -13.87 23.94 15.39
CA THR A 197 -14.26 24.41 16.74
C THR A 197 -15.77 24.61 16.89
N ARG A 198 -16.42 25.21 15.89
CA ARG A 198 -17.87 25.52 15.87
C ARG A 198 -18.51 25.05 14.55
N GLY A 199 -18.20 23.81 14.14
CA GLY A 199 -18.53 23.28 12.81
C GLY A 199 -17.31 23.22 11.88
N LEU A 200 -17.54 23.13 10.58
CA LEU A 200 -16.45 23.13 9.60
C LEU A 200 -15.83 24.53 9.47
N PRO A 201 -14.50 24.63 9.30
CA PRO A 201 -13.85 25.93 9.14
C PRO A 201 -14.31 26.60 7.84
N LYS A 202 -14.47 27.93 7.88
CA LYS A 202 -14.81 28.77 6.72
C LYS A 202 -13.53 29.42 6.13
N PRO A 203 -13.51 29.74 4.82
CA PRO A 203 -12.54 30.69 4.27
C PRO A 203 -12.67 32.08 4.91
N SER A 204 -11.66 32.94 4.73
CA SER A 204 -11.65 34.32 5.27
C SER A 204 -12.76 35.19 4.69
N THR A 205 -13.09 34.96 3.42
CA THR A 205 -14.21 35.59 2.73
C THR A 205 -15.00 34.47 2.10
N LEU A 206 -16.28 34.38 2.44
CA LEU A 206 -17.16 33.36 1.90
C LEU A 206 -17.82 33.91 0.63
N ASN A 207 -17.30 33.49 -0.52
CA ASN A 207 -17.83 33.84 -1.83
C ASN A 207 -18.63 32.67 -2.39
N GLU A 208 -19.48 32.97 -3.38
CA GLU A 208 -20.13 31.94 -4.19
C GLU A 208 -19.12 31.00 -4.83
N LEU A 209 -19.49 29.73 -4.94
CA LEU A 209 -18.64 28.70 -5.50
C LEU A 209 -19.26 28.10 -6.76
N GLY A 210 -19.02 28.77 -7.90
CA GLY A 210 -19.75 28.47 -9.13
C GLY A 210 -21.24 28.76 -8.91
N ASP A 211 -22.10 27.77 -9.17
CA ASP A 211 -23.56 27.88 -8.98
C ASP A 211 -24.00 27.68 -7.51
N ILE A 212 -23.06 27.56 -6.56
CA ILE A 212 -23.37 27.37 -5.15
C ILE A 212 -23.43 28.74 -4.45
N PRO A 213 -24.61 29.16 -3.98
CA PRO A 213 -24.77 30.42 -3.26
C PRO A 213 -24.17 30.36 -1.85
N VAL A 214 -23.94 31.54 -1.28
CA VAL A 214 -23.29 31.71 0.03
C VAL A 214 -24.08 31.03 1.15
N ASP A 215 -25.40 31.06 1.13
CA ASP A 215 -26.27 30.45 2.15
C ASP A 215 -26.09 28.91 2.23
N GLN A 216 -25.95 28.25 1.08
CA GLN A 216 -25.65 26.81 1.03
C GLN A 216 -24.28 26.49 1.64
N LEU A 217 -23.27 27.33 1.36
CA LEU A 217 -21.95 27.21 1.98
C LEU A 217 -22.02 27.42 3.50
N GLU A 218 -22.85 28.34 3.98
CA GLU A 218 -23.05 28.54 5.41
C GLU A 218 -23.67 27.33 6.10
N ARG A 219 -24.72 26.76 5.50
CA ARG A 219 -25.36 25.51 5.97
C ARG A 219 -24.36 24.37 5.99
N PHE A 220 -23.58 24.20 4.93
CA PHE A 220 -22.51 23.20 4.87
C PHE A 220 -21.55 23.36 6.04
N CYS A 221 -21.09 24.60 6.30
CA CYS A 221 -20.14 24.88 7.36
C CYS A 221 -20.71 24.70 8.78
N SER A 222 -22.02 24.86 8.95
CA SER A 222 -22.72 24.71 10.24
C SER A 222 -22.84 23.24 10.70
N TYR A 223 -22.67 22.28 9.78
CA TYR A 223 -22.88 20.87 10.10
C TYR A 223 -21.82 20.32 11.07
N ASP A 224 -22.28 19.70 12.16
CA ASP A 224 -21.40 19.18 13.20
C ASP A 224 -20.92 17.74 12.91
N LEU A 225 -19.85 17.67 12.12
CA LEU A 225 -19.17 16.39 11.87
C LEU A 225 -18.45 15.82 13.11
N LYS A 226 -18.17 16.63 14.14
CA LYS A 226 -17.59 16.12 15.38
C LYS A 226 -18.60 15.26 16.12
N LYS A 227 -19.83 15.76 16.30
CA LYS A 227 -20.94 15.01 16.91
C LYS A 227 -21.22 13.72 16.14
N ALA A 228 -21.27 13.79 14.80
CA ALA A 228 -21.45 12.61 13.96
C ALA A 228 -20.31 11.58 14.15
N THR A 229 -19.06 12.03 14.30
CA THR A 229 -17.92 11.14 14.54
C THR A 229 -18.02 10.45 15.91
N VAL A 230 -18.36 11.21 16.96
CA VAL A 230 -18.49 10.69 18.33
C VAL A 230 -19.60 9.64 18.40
N ALA A 231 -20.78 9.92 17.84
CA ALA A 231 -21.90 8.98 17.83
C ALA A 231 -21.54 7.65 17.14
N VAL A 232 -20.76 7.69 16.05
CA VAL A 232 -20.28 6.47 15.37
C VAL A 232 -19.23 5.73 16.20
N CYS A 233 -18.35 6.44 16.92
CA CYS A 233 -17.40 5.81 17.85
C CYS A 233 -18.14 5.12 19.01
N GLU A 234 -19.10 5.79 19.64
CA GLU A 234 -19.91 5.26 20.75
C GLU A 234 -20.67 4.00 20.32
N LYS A 235 -21.35 4.04 19.17
CA LYS A 235 -22.06 2.88 18.60
C LYS A 235 -21.14 1.68 18.36
N ARG A 236 -19.83 1.91 18.19
CA ARG A 236 -18.81 0.87 18.00
C ARG A 236 -18.08 0.47 19.29
N GLY A 237 -18.44 1.05 20.43
CA GLY A 237 -17.76 0.84 21.71
C GLY A 237 -16.35 1.46 21.77
N TRP A 238 -16.06 2.46 20.94
CA TRP A 238 -14.73 3.09 20.84
C TRP A 238 -14.66 4.37 21.67
N LEU A 239 -14.91 4.25 22.98
CA LEU A 239 -14.99 5.39 23.91
C LEU A 239 -13.66 6.17 24.00
N ASN A 240 -12.53 5.50 23.80
CA ASN A 240 -11.19 6.10 23.84
C ASN A 240 -10.64 6.50 22.46
N ALA A 241 -11.47 6.52 21.42
CA ALA A 241 -11.04 6.95 20.10
C ALA A 241 -10.74 8.45 20.09
N LYS A 242 -9.57 8.82 19.58
CA LYS A 242 -9.12 10.20 19.38
C LYS A 242 -9.23 10.58 17.90
N PRO A 243 -10.27 11.32 17.49
CA PRO A 243 -10.39 11.79 16.10
C PRO A 243 -9.17 12.64 15.68
N GLN A 244 -8.70 12.43 14.45
CA GLN A 244 -7.50 13.07 13.91
C GLN A 244 -7.84 14.11 12.85
N HIS A 245 -8.59 13.70 11.83
CA HIS A 245 -9.05 14.55 10.74
C HIS A 245 -10.27 13.91 10.07
N ILE A 246 -10.99 14.72 9.30
CA ILE A 246 -12.08 14.28 8.43
C ILE A 246 -11.66 14.47 6.99
N ARG A 247 -12.00 13.49 6.16
CA ARG A 247 -11.76 13.49 4.73
C ARG A 247 -13.09 13.37 4.00
N ILE A 248 -13.35 14.30 3.10
CA ILE A 248 -14.50 14.26 2.19
C ILE A 248 -13.96 13.89 0.81
N VAL A 249 -14.45 12.80 0.26
CA VAL A 249 -13.95 12.19 -0.99
C VAL A 249 -15.09 12.09 -1.99
N ALA A 250 -14.88 12.53 -3.22
CA ALA A 250 -15.83 12.31 -4.30
C ALA A 250 -15.98 10.80 -4.59
N ASP A 251 -17.22 10.34 -4.75
CA ASP A 251 -17.57 8.96 -5.08
C ASP A 251 -18.34 8.91 -6.41
N GLY A 252 -17.63 9.19 -7.50
CA GLY A 252 -18.23 9.39 -8.82
C GLY A 252 -18.63 10.84 -9.05
N ALA A 253 -19.53 11.07 -10.01
CA ALA A 253 -19.82 12.40 -10.52
C ALA A 253 -20.72 13.27 -9.63
N SER A 254 -21.51 12.67 -8.72
CA SER A 254 -22.54 13.37 -7.96
C SER A 254 -22.64 12.98 -6.48
N LYS A 255 -21.78 12.08 -6.01
CA LYS A 255 -21.81 11.58 -4.63
C LYS A 255 -20.50 11.89 -3.92
N VAL A 256 -20.59 11.96 -2.60
CA VAL A 256 -19.42 12.10 -1.72
C VAL A 256 -19.45 11.03 -0.63
N LYS A 257 -18.28 10.73 -0.08
CA LYS A 257 -18.06 9.93 1.11
C LYS A 257 -17.43 10.81 2.17
N ILE A 258 -17.90 10.66 3.40
CA ILE A 258 -17.30 11.32 4.56
C ILE A 258 -16.58 10.25 5.38
N GLU A 259 -15.28 10.46 5.58
CA GLU A 259 -14.38 9.54 6.26
C GLU A 259 -13.74 10.25 7.46
N ALA A 260 -14.10 9.85 8.68
CA ALA A 260 -13.41 10.31 9.89
C ALA A 260 -12.27 9.36 10.24
N VAL A 261 -11.06 9.88 10.32
CA VAL A 261 -9.89 9.12 10.74
C VAL A 261 -9.73 9.26 12.25
N VAL A 262 -9.84 8.15 12.97
CA VAL A 262 -9.75 8.09 14.43
C VAL A 262 -8.56 7.23 14.85
N ALA A 263 -7.85 7.69 15.87
CA ALA A 263 -6.76 6.98 16.51
C ALA A 263 -7.31 6.23 17.73
N ILE A 264 -7.17 4.91 17.76
CA ILE A 264 -7.64 4.08 18.88
C ILE A 264 -6.43 3.64 19.68
N ASN A 265 -6.36 4.07 20.94
CA ASN A 265 -5.42 3.51 21.90
C ASN A 265 -5.99 2.18 22.39
N ARG A 266 -5.36 1.08 22.01
CA ARG A 266 -5.63 -0.23 22.61
C ARG A 266 -4.50 -0.56 23.57
N ALA A 267 -4.80 -1.30 24.62
CA ALA A 267 -3.79 -2.01 25.39
C ALA A 267 -3.67 -3.43 24.82
N TYR A 268 -2.47 -4.00 24.86
CA TYR A 268 -2.31 -5.42 24.55
C TYR A 268 -2.92 -6.25 25.68
N PRO A 269 -3.62 -7.37 25.38
CA PRO A 269 -4.18 -8.25 26.40
C PRO A 269 -3.13 -8.64 27.44
N GLU A 270 -3.50 -8.63 28.71
CA GLU A 270 -2.58 -8.94 29.79
C GLU A 270 -1.94 -10.33 29.60
N GLY A 271 -0.64 -10.41 29.87
CA GLY A 271 0.13 -11.64 29.70
C GLY A 271 0.45 -12.02 28.26
N SER A 272 0.00 -11.29 27.23
CA SER A 272 0.40 -11.55 25.84
C SER A 272 1.89 -11.21 25.59
N LEU A 273 2.48 -11.70 24.49
CA LEU A 273 3.86 -11.37 24.12
C LEU A 273 4.09 -9.86 24.03
N LEU A 274 3.28 -9.16 23.24
CA LEU A 274 3.45 -7.72 23.05
C LEU A 274 3.13 -6.93 24.32
N HIS A 275 2.26 -7.43 25.19
CA HIS A 275 2.03 -6.84 26.51
C HIS A 275 3.30 -6.93 27.38
N ARG A 276 3.94 -8.10 27.46
CA ARG A 276 5.20 -8.29 28.20
C ARG A 276 6.31 -7.38 27.68
N ILE A 277 6.51 -7.35 26.36
CA ILE A 277 7.49 -6.47 25.71
C ILE A 277 7.21 -5.00 26.03
N THR A 278 5.95 -4.56 25.91
CA THR A 278 5.60 -3.16 26.18
C THR A 278 5.81 -2.80 27.66
N LYS A 279 5.53 -3.72 28.59
CA LYS A 279 5.74 -3.52 30.03
C LYS A 279 7.23 -3.45 30.38
N GLU A 280 8.07 -4.26 29.74
CA GLU A 280 9.50 -4.34 30.00
C GLU A 280 10.29 -3.16 29.40
N TYR A 281 9.98 -2.78 28.16
CA TYR A 281 10.78 -1.78 27.42
C TYR A 281 10.11 -0.42 27.23
N GLN A 282 8.83 -0.28 27.62
CA GLN A 282 8.08 0.98 27.60
C GLN A 282 8.21 1.71 26.26
N SER A 283 8.59 3.00 26.29
CA SER A 283 8.79 3.88 25.14
C SER A 283 9.71 3.30 24.05
N SER A 284 10.69 2.49 24.43
CA SER A 284 11.67 1.92 23.48
C SER A 284 11.02 1.03 22.41
N PHE A 285 9.91 0.37 22.73
CA PHE A 285 9.15 -0.43 21.76
C PHE A 285 8.02 0.37 21.09
N THR A 286 7.32 1.23 21.83
CA THR A 286 6.16 1.97 21.30
C THR A 286 6.55 3.08 20.33
N ASP A 287 7.76 3.63 20.46
CA ASP A 287 8.25 4.76 19.65
C ASP A 287 8.84 4.32 18.30
N LEU A 288 8.99 3.01 18.09
CA LEU A 288 9.48 2.46 16.82
C LEU A 288 8.55 2.83 15.66
N LYS A 289 9.13 3.45 14.63
CA LYS A 289 8.37 4.08 13.54
C LYS A 289 8.00 3.10 12.43
N THR A 290 8.89 2.16 12.09
CA THR A 290 8.74 1.23 10.97
C THR A 290 8.28 -0.15 11.44
N PHE A 291 7.71 -0.95 10.53
CA PHE A 291 7.35 -2.34 10.85
C PHE A 291 8.61 -3.19 11.00
N GLU A 292 9.61 -2.95 10.18
CA GLU A 292 10.87 -3.67 10.16
C GLU A 292 11.62 -3.54 11.50
N ASP A 293 11.67 -2.32 12.07
CA ASP A 293 12.31 -2.11 13.39
C ASP A 293 11.53 -2.82 14.51
N ARG A 294 10.19 -2.78 14.46
CA ARG A 294 9.34 -3.50 15.43
C ARG A 294 9.51 -5.01 15.33
N GLU A 295 9.53 -5.55 14.11
CA GLU A 295 9.77 -6.97 13.86
C GLU A 295 11.12 -7.40 14.42
N LYS A 296 12.17 -6.65 14.12
CA LYS A 296 13.52 -6.93 14.63
C LYS A 296 13.54 -6.89 16.16
N PHE A 297 12.89 -5.90 16.77
CA PHE A 297 12.83 -5.79 18.23
C PHE A 297 12.13 -7.00 18.87
N VAL A 298 10.98 -7.41 18.34
CA VAL A 298 10.24 -8.58 18.83
C VAL A 298 11.06 -9.86 18.65
N LEU A 299 11.74 -10.02 17.52
CA LEU A 299 12.63 -11.16 17.28
C LEU A 299 13.80 -11.19 18.26
N ASP A 300 14.51 -10.07 18.40
CA ASP A 300 15.65 -9.95 19.30
C ASP A 300 15.23 -10.26 20.74
N HIS A 301 14.06 -9.80 21.19
CA HIS A 301 13.53 -10.12 22.52
C HIS A 301 13.29 -11.63 22.72
N ILE A 302 12.67 -12.32 21.76
CA ILE A 302 12.43 -13.77 21.87
C ILE A 302 13.75 -14.54 21.85
N LEU A 303 14.69 -14.13 21.00
CA LEU A 303 15.99 -14.79 20.89
C LEU A 303 16.88 -14.56 22.13
N ARG A 304 16.74 -13.42 22.83
CA ARG A 304 17.64 -12.99 23.91
C ARG A 304 17.48 -13.67 25.28
N ALA A 305 16.59 -14.62 25.46
CA ALA A 305 16.47 -15.31 26.75
C ALA A 305 16.08 -16.78 26.64
N GLY A 306 16.22 -17.38 25.45
CA GLY A 306 15.64 -18.71 25.20
C GLY A 306 14.13 -18.75 25.50
N THR A 307 13.46 -17.59 25.44
CA THR A 307 12.07 -17.43 25.83
C THR A 307 11.23 -18.39 25.02
N LYS A 308 10.61 -19.35 25.71
CA LYS A 308 9.72 -20.31 25.06
C LYS A 308 8.51 -19.54 24.52
N ALA A 309 8.39 -19.49 23.21
CA ALA A 309 7.29 -18.84 22.51
C ALA A 309 6.53 -19.88 21.70
N ASN A 310 5.21 -19.79 21.72
CA ASN A 310 4.35 -20.56 20.84
C ASN A 310 4.34 -19.88 19.47
N LEU A 311 4.76 -20.60 18.43
CA LEU A 311 5.00 -20.08 17.09
C LEU A 311 3.94 -20.59 16.12
N ALA A 312 3.55 -19.72 15.19
CA ALA A 312 2.81 -20.12 13.99
C ALA A 312 3.57 -19.69 12.75
N GLY A 313 3.77 -20.61 11.80
CA GLY A 313 4.34 -20.32 10.49
C GLY A 313 3.23 -20.20 9.46
N ILE A 314 3.23 -19.12 8.68
CA ILE A 314 2.28 -18.91 7.59
C ILE A 314 3.02 -18.95 6.26
N ASP A 315 2.61 -19.89 5.42
CA ASP A 315 3.02 -20.01 4.03
C ASP A 315 1.87 -19.59 3.12
N PHE A 316 2.13 -18.69 2.18
CA PHE A 316 1.14 -18.21 1.23
C PHE A 316 1.32 -18.92 -0.12
N GLY A 317 0.36 -19.76 -0.47
CA GLY A 317 0.40 -20.56 -1.68
C GLY A 317 -0.35 -19.95 -2.86
N GLN A 318 -0.18 -20.58 -4.03
CA GLN A 318 -0.92 -20.24 -5.25
C GLN A 318 -2.29 -20.92 -5.32
N THR A 319 -2.38 -22.21 -4.93
CA THR A 319 -3.62 -23.00 -4.96
C THR A 319 -4.39 -22.85 -3.65
N ASN A 320 -3.68 -22.98 -2.53
CA ASN A 320 -4.19 -22.68 -1.20
C ASN A 320 -3.78 -21.27 -0.84
N ILE A 321 -4.73 -20.49 -0.30
CA ILE A 321 -4.51 -19.07 -0.03
C ILE A 321 -3.44 -18.90 1.05
N ALA A 322 -3.56 -19.64 2.15
CA ALA A 322 -2.66 -19.58 3.27
C ALA A 322 -2.67 -20.91 4.03
N THR A 323 -1.48 -21.41 4.38
CA THR A 323 -1.30 -22.56 5.25
C THR A 323 -0.63 -22.15 6.54
N VAL A 324 -1.17 -22.58 7.67
CA VAL A 324 -0.67 -22.25 9.01
C VAL A 324 -0.20 -23.52 9.71
N GLY A 325 1.08 -23.59 10.05
CA GLY A 325 1.67 -24.62 10.91
C GLY A 325 1.87 -24.09 12.33
N PHE A 326 1.65 -24.92 13.35
CA PHE A 326 1.72 -24.52 14.76
C PHE A 326 2.80 -25.30 15.51
N SER A 327 3.66 -24.61 16.28
CA SER A 327 4.65 -25.27 17.14
C SER A 327 4.03 -25.96 18.36
N THR A 328 2.75 -25.72 18.62
CA THR A 328 2.02 -26.22 19.80
C THR A 328 1.43 -27.62 19.62
N GLY A 329 1.77 -28.33 18.53
CA GLY A 329 1.27 -29.70 18.27
C GLY A 329 -0.16 -29.79 17.75
N HIS A 330 -0.82 -28.65 17.51
CA HIS A 330 -2.16 -28.61 16.93
C HIS A 330 -2.13 -28.90 15.42
N ARG A 331 -3.24 -29.44 14.89
CA ARG A 331 -3.42 -29.65 13.44
C ARG A 331 -3.17 -28.36 12.67
N ALA A 332 -2.40 -28.46 11.60
CA ALA A 332 -2.18 -27.37 10.66
C ALA A 332 -3.51 -26.98 9.99
N ILE A 333 -3.58 -25.75 9.47
CA ILE A 333 -4.76 -25.23 8.79
C ILE A 333 -4.39 -24.87 7.36
N VAL A 334 -5.17 -25.35 6.41
CA VAL A 334 -5.02 -25.03 4.99
C VAL A 334 -6.26 -24.27 4.54
N HIS A 335 -6.12 -23.01 4.13
CA HIS A 335 -7.22 -22.21 3.60
C HIS A 335 -7.35 -22.46 2.10
N SER A 336 -8.43 -23.13 1.69
CA SER A 336 -8.71 -23.44 0.28
C SER A 336 -8.95 -22.16 -0.52
N GLY A 337 -8.27 -22.06 -1.67
CA GLY A 337 -8.47 -21.00 -2.65
C GLY A 337 -9.56 -21.26 -3.68
N GLU A 338 -10.12 -22.47 -3.72
CA GLU A 338 -11.04 -22.95 -4.75
C GLU A 338 -12.22 -22.00 -4.97
N ARG A 339 -13.05 -21.77 -3.95
CA ARG A 339 -14.21 -20.89 -4.04
C ARG A 339 -13.85 -19.43 -4.34
N PRO A 340 -12.87 -18.79 -3.66
CA PRO A 340 -12.42 -17.46 -4.04
C PRO A 340 -11.99 -17.35 -5.49
N ASN A 341 -11.24 -18.33 -6.00
CA ASN A 341 -10.79 -18.38 -7.39
C ASN A 341 -11.98 -18.52 -8.35
N GLU A 342 -12.91 -19.45 -8.11
CA GLU A 342 -14.12 -19.63 -8.92
C GLU A 342 -14.97 -18.35 -9.03
N ILE A 343 -15.14 -17.64 -7.91
CA ILE A 343 -15.91 -16.39 -7.90
C ILE A 343 -15.16 -15.31 -8.67
N VAL A 344 -13.85 -15.19 -8.47
CA VAL A 344 -13.02 -14.20 -9.17
C VAL A 344 -13.03 -14.46 -10.68
N ASP A 345 -12.91 -15.72 -11.10
CA ASP A 345 -12.93 -16.13 -12.50
C ASP A 345 -14.29 -15.83 -13.15
N ARG A 346 -15.39 -16.11 -12.46
CA ARG A 346 -16.74 -15.76 -12.92
C ARG A 346 -16.89 -14.26 -13.18
N TYR A 347 -16.40 -13.42 -12.27
CA TYR A 347 -16.45 -11.97 -12.47
C TYR A 347 -15.54 -11.52 -13.61
N HIS A 348 -14.37 -12.12 -13.77
CA HIS A 348 -13.51 -11.85 -14.91
C HIS A 348 -14.19 -12.19 -16.24
N GLN A 349 -14.87 -13.34 -16.34
CA GLN A 349 -15.66 -13.70 -17.53
C GLN A 349 -16.79 -12.70 -17.81
N LEU A 350 -17.52 -12.26 -16.78
CA LEU A 350 -18.56 -11.23 -16.93
C LEU A 350 -17.98 -9.88 -17.40
N MET A 351 -16.84 -9.48 -16.84
CA MET A 351 -16.14 -8.26 -17.23
C MET A 351 -15.61 -8.33 -18.67
N ASP A 352 -15.01 -9.45 -19.06
CA ASP A 352 -14.51 -9.67 -20.42
C ASP A 352 -15.65 -9.69 -21.43
N LYS A 353 -16.79 -10.35 -21.11
CA LYS A 353 -18.01 -10.29 -21.93
C LYS A 353 -18.53 -8.86 -22.09
N ARG A 354 -18.48 -8.05 -21.02
CA ARG A 354 -18.88 -6.64 -21.09
C ARG A 354 -17.94 -5.83 -21.97
N LEU A 355 -16.63 -5.98 -21.82
CA LEU A 355 -15.65 -5.31 -22.67
C LEU A 355 -15.83 -5.69 -24.15
N ALA A 356 -16.11 -6.96 -24.44
CA ALA A 356 -16.40 -7.43 -25.79
C ALA A 356 -17.68 -6.79 -26.38
N SER A 357 -18.72 -6.58 -25.56
CA SER A 357 -19.94 -5.88 -26.00
C SER A 357 -19.74 -4.38 -26.26
N CYS A 358 -18.78 -3.75 -25.57
CA CYS A 358 -18.43 -2.34 -25.78
C CYS A 358 -17.42 -2.13 -26.93
N ALA A 359 -17.04 -3.18 -27.65
CA ALA A 359 -16.01 -3.15 -28.67
C ALA A 359 -16.48 -2.42 -29.94
N THR A 360 -15.92 -1.25 -30.22
CA THR A 360 -16.20 -0.50 -31.46
C THR A 360 -15.60 -1.20 -32.69
N PRO A 361 -16.20 -1.08 -33.89
CA PRO A 361 -15.63 -1.63 -35.13
C PRO A 361 -14.19 -1.18 -35.35
N ARG A 362 -13.91 0.10 -35.11
CA ARG A 362 -12.56 0.69 -35.20
C ARG A 362 -11.58 0.06 -34.21
N MET A 363 -12.01 -0.24 -32.98
CA MET A 363 -11.17 -0.94 -32.02
C MET A 363 -10.80 -2.34 -32.51
N LYS A 364 -11.75 -3.09 -33.08
CA LYS A 364 -11.52 -4.44 -33.61
C LYS A 364 -10.55 -4.42 -34.79
N GLU A 365 -10.69 -3.45 -35.68
CA GLU A 365 -9.77 -3.21 -36.81
C GLU A 365 -8.34 -2.96 -36.31
N LEU A 366 -8.16 -2.04 -35.36
CA LEU A 366 -6.84 -1.73 -34.78
C LEU A 366 -6.23 -2.90 -34.02
N GLN A 367 -7.05 -3.75 -33.38
CA GLN A 367 -6.60 -4.98 -32.72
C GLN A 367 -6.12 -6.03 -33.74
N ARG A 368 -6.85 -6.20 -34.85
CA ARG A 368 -6.46 -7.10 -35.93
C ARG A 368 -5.14 -6.66 -36.56
N LEU A 369 -5.02 -5.38 -36.89
CA LEU A 369 -3.79 -4.80 -37.42
C LEU A 369 -2.62 -4.96 -36.45
N GLN A 370 -2.86 -4.79 -35.14
CA GLN A 370 -1.84 -5.02 -34.12
C GLN A 370 -1.36 -6.48 -34.10
N GLN A 371 -2.27 -7.43 -34.26
CA GLN A 371 -1.93 -8.86 -34.31
C GLN A 371 -1.12 -9.18 -35.57
N GLU A 372 -1.60 -8.78 -36.76
CA GLU A 372 -0.92 -8.99 -38.05
C GLU A 372 0.51 -8.40 -38.05
N LEU A 373 0.70 -7.21 -37.49
CA LEU A 373 2.03 -6.60 -37.38
C LEU A 373 2.92 -7.35 -36.38
N SER A 374 2.35 -7.80 -35.26
CA SER A 374 3.10 -8.56 -34.26
C SER A 374 3.62 -9.89 -34.82
N GLU A 375 2.86 -10.55 -35.68
CA GLU A 375 3.26 -11.77 -36.38
C GLU A 375 4.41 -11.51 -37.36
N LYS A 376 4.50 -10.29 -37.91
CA LYS A 376 5.61 -9.81 -38.75
C LYS A 376 6.79 -9.24 -37.96
N GLY A 377 6.75 -9.26 -36.62
CA GLY A 377 7.77 -8.65 -35.76
C GLY A 377 7.71 -7.11 -35.70
N GLU A 378 6.69 -6.51 -36.30
CA GLU A 378 6.46 -5.08 -36.36
C GLU A 378 5.52 -4.58 -35.25
N LYS A 379 5.44 -3.26 -35.07
CA LYS A 379 4.58 -2.63 -34.07
C LYS A 379 3.68 -1.59 -34.72
N LEU A 380 2.44 -1.53 -34.24
CA LEU A 380 1.46 -0.52 -34.61
C LEU A 380 2.04 0.91 -34.46
N GLY A 381 1.73 1.80 -35.41
CA GLY A 381 2.24 3.17 -35.41
C GLY A 381 1.83 3.95 -34.15
N LYS A 382 2.62 4.96 -33.74
CA LYS A 382 2.39 5.71 -32.48
C LYS A 382 0.97 6.29 -32.41
N ALA A 383 0.47 6.87 -33.50
CA ALA A 383 -0.89 7.43 -33.58
C ALA A 383 -1.97 6.36 -33.40
N GLN A 384 -1.88 5.25 -34.14
CA GLN A 384 -2.80 4.11 -34.03
C GLN A 384 -2.76 3.46 -32.65
N ARG A 385 -1.60 3.42 -31.98
CA ARG A 385 -1.49 2.93 -30.58
C ARG A 385 -2.20 3.85 -29.59
N ILE A 386 -2.14 5.16 -29.80
CA ILE A 386 -2.86 6.13 -28.98
C ILE A 386 -4.37 5.99 -29.22
N GLU A 387 -4.78 5.84 -30.47
CA GLU A 387 -6.18 5.63 -30.86
C GLU A 387 -6.75 4.35 -30.24
N LEU A 388 -6.06 3.22 -30.39
CA LEU A 388 -6.46 1.94 -29.80
C LEU A 388 -6.60 2.04 -28.27
N ARG A 389 -5.68 2.75 -27.59
CA ARG A 389 -5.78 2.98 -26.14
C ARG A 389 -7.00 3.83 -25.78
N LYS A 390 -7.31 4.88 -26.55
CA LYS A 390 -8.50 5.72 -26.32
C LYS A 390 -9.78 4.90 -26.48
N GLU A 391 -9.87 4.07 -27.52
CA GLU A 391 -11.01 3.19 -27.74
C GLU A 391 -11.17 2.16 -26.60
N GLN A 392 -10.07 1.50 -26.19
CA GLN A 392 -10.09 0.60 -25.03
C GLN A 392 -10.54 1.31 -23.74
N GLN A 393 -10.12 2.56 -23.55
CA GLN A 393 -10.48 3.36 -22.38
C GLN A 393 -11.99 3.63 -22.30
N LYS A 394 -12.70 3.70 -23.43
CA LYS A 394 -14.17 3.80 -23.46
C LYS A 394 -14.82 2.55 -22.86
N GLY A 395 -14.34 1.36 -23.20
CA GLY A 395 -14.82 0.10 -22.61
C GLY A 395 -14.59 0.04 -21.10
N PHE A 396 -13.43 0.49 -20.61
CA PHE A 396 -13.16 0.58 -19.16
C PHE A 396 -13.94 1.71 -18.46
N ALA A 397 -14.44 2.68 -19.22
CA ALA A 397 -15.28 3.76 -18.71
C ALA A 397 -16.76 3.35 -18.57
N ASP A 398 -17.16 2.23 -19.17
CA ASP A 398 -18.52 1.70 -19.12
C ASP A 398 -19.01 1.52 -17.66
N PRO A 399 -20.22 2.03 -17.32
CA PRO A 399 -20.75 1.93 -15.97
C PRO A 399 -20.93 0.49 -15.47
N GLU A 400 -21.33 -0.45 -16.33
CA GLU A 400 -21.55 -1.84 -15.95
C GLU A 400 -20.22 -2.55 -15.67
N TYR A 401 -19.21 -2.34 -16.52
CA TYR A 401 -17.85 -2.81 -16.29
C TYR A 401 -17.30 -2.29 -14.95
N ARG A 402 -17.44 -0.98 -14.69
CA ARG A 402 -17.00 -0.36 -13.44
C ARG A 402 -17.73 -0.94 -12.23
N ASN A 403 -19.02 -1.20 -12.34
CA ASN A 403 -19.82 -1.82 -11.28
C ASN A 403 -19.38 -3.26 -10.99
N LEU A 404 -19.12 -4.08 -12.02
CA LEU A 404 -18.59 -5.44 -11.88
C LEU A 404 -17.21 -5.42 -11.21
N SER A 405 -16.31 -4.56 -11.67
CA SER A 405 -14.97 -4.39 -11.09
C SER A 405 -15.03 -3.95 -9.63
N ALA A 406 -15.86 -2.96 -9.31
CA ALA A 406 -16.06 -2.49 -7.94
C ALA A 406 -16.65 -3.58 -7.03
N ARG A 407 -17.59 -4.38 -7.55
CA ARG A 407 -18.18 -5.51 -6.81
C ARG A 407 -17.16 -6.62 -6.57
N LEU A 408 -16.36 -6.97 -7.57
CA LEU A 408 -15.26 -7.93 -7.42
C LEU A 408 -14.28 -7.47 -6.34
N ASN A 409 -13.88 -6.21 -6.34
CA ASN A 409 -12.97 -5.67 -5.32
C ASN A 409 -13.57 -5.74 -3.90
N ARG A 410 -14.88 -5.49 -3.73
CA ARG A 410 -15.57 -5.69 -2.44
C ARG A 410 -15.55 -7.15 -1.99
N ILE A 411 -15.78 -8.07 -2.91
CA ILE A 411 -15.75 -9.53 -2.64
C ILE A 411 -14.34 -9.98 -2.24
N LYS A 412 -13.30 -9.58 -3.01
CA LYS A 412 -11.90 -9.89 -2.67
C LYS A 412 -11.55 -9.38 -1.27
N SER A 413 -11.93 -8.13 -0.96
CA SER A 413 -11.72 -7.56 0.37
C SER A 413 -12.46 -8.32 1.48
N ASP A 414 -13.68 -8.79 1.22
CA ASP A 414 -14.45 -9.61 2.16
C ASP A 414 -13.75 -10.95 2.45
N PHE A 415 -13.26 -11.64 1.43
CA PHE A 415 -12.48 -12.87 1.59
C PHE A 415 -11.22 -12.65 2.41
N GLU A 416 -10.46 -11.60 2.09
CA GLU A 416 -9.26 -11.23 2.83
C GLU A 416 -9.54 -10.98 4.32
N HIS A 417 -10.65 -10.30 4.65
CA HIS A 417 -11.06 -10.09 6.04
C HIS A 417 -11.48 -11.39 6.73
N LYS A 418 -12.26 -12.25 6.06
CA LYS A 418 -12.72 -13.53 6.64
C LYS A 418 -11.54 -14.47 6.93
N ILE A 419 -10.61 -14.58 6.00
CA ILE A 419 -9.43 -15.45 6.13
C ILE A 419 -8.48 -14.91 7.21
N SER A 420 -8.18 -13.61 7.19
CA SER A 420 -7.32 -13.04 8.24
C SER A 420 -7.94 -13.08 9.63
N THR A 421 -9.27 -13.00 9.75
CA THR A 421 -9.95 -13.20 11.05
C THR A 421 -9.77 -14.65 11.50
N ASP A 422 -10.10 -15.62 10.64
CA ASP A 422 -9.98 -17.03 11.00
C ASP A 422 -8.55 -17.40 11.39
N ILE A 423 -7.53 -17.00 10.61
CA ILE A 423 -6.12 -17.23 10.96
C ILE A 423 -5.80 -16.73 12.38
N VAL A 424 -6.21 -15.50 12.70
CA VAL A 424 -5.90 -14.88 13.99
C VAL A 424 -6.67 -15.55 15.12
N ASP A 425 -7.96 -15.83 14.94
CA ASP A 425 -8.76 -16.55 15.93
C ASP A 425 -8.17 -17.94 16.22
N GLN A 426 -7.68 -18.64 15.20
CA GLN A 426 -7.02 -19.93 15.36
C GLN A 426 -5.68 -19.81 16.11
N CYS A 427 -4.95 -18.70 15.93
CA CYS A 427 -3.73 -18.40 16.68
C CYS A 427 -4.04 -18.06 18.16
N VAL A 428 -5.06 -17.24 18.41
CA VAL A 428 -5.52 -16.89 19.76
C VAL A 428 -5.96 -18.15 20.52
N ASN A 429 -6.80 -18.98 19.91
CA ASN A 429 -7.30 -20.22 20.52
C ASN A 429 -6.18 -21.23 20.84
N ARG A 430 -5.05 -21.17 20.12
CA ARG A 430 -3.86 -22.02 20.33
C ARG A 430 -2.77 -21.35 21.15
N LYS A 431 -3.05 -20.18 21.72
CA LYS A 431 -2.11 -19.41 22.56
C LYS A 431 -0.78 -19.14 21.85
N ILE A 432 -0.84 -18.76 20.57
CA ILE A 432 0.35 -18.40 19.78
C ILE A 432 0.85 -17.02 20.22
N ASP A 433 2.15 -16.92 20.50
CA ASP A 433 2.84 -15.68 20.87
C ASP A 433 3.34 -14.92 19.64
N LEU A 434 3.86 -15.64 18.64
CA LEU A 434 4.50 -15.07 17.45
C LEU A 434 4.06 -15.77 16.17
N ILE A 435 3.67 -14.97 15.16
CA ILE A 435 3.39 -15.42 13.80
C ILE A 435 4.59 -15.07 12.90
N VAL A 436 5.20 -16.09 12.30
CA VAL A 436 6.22 -15.96 11.26
C VAL A 436 5.57 -16.11 9.90
N ILE A 437 5.69 -15.08 9.08
CA ILE A 437 5.07 -15.02 7.77
C ILE A 437 6.14 -15.09 6.69
N GLY A 438 6.05 -16.09 5.82
CA GLY A 438 6.84 -16.12 4.62
C GLY A 438 6.38 -15.01 3.66
N LYS A 439 7.35 -14.35 3.01
CA LYS A 439 7.11 -13.32 2.00
C LYS A 439 8.10 -13.48 0.86
N ASN A 440 7.60 -13.91 -0.29
CA ASN A 440 8.40 -13.89 -1.49
C ASN A 440 8.44 -12.48 -2.12
N LYS A 441 9.63 -12.00 -2.48
CA LYS A 441 9.81 -10.68 -3.12
C LYS A 441 9.16 -10.62 -4.51
N GLY A 442 8.99 -11.78 -5.17
CA GLY A 442 8.41 -11.92 -6.52
C GLY A 442 6.89 -11.83 -6.62
N TRP A 443 6.14 -11.65 -5.51
CA TRP A 443 4.66 -11.61 -5.59
C TRP A 443 4.08 -10.40 -6.37
N LYS A 444 4.93 -9.44 -6.77
CA LYS A 444 4.51 -8.32 -7.62
C LYS A 444 4.82 -8.48 -9.11
N SER A 445 5.71 -9.37 -9.53
CA SER A 445 6.06 -9.52 -10.96
C SER A 445 6.94 -10.75 -11.18
N ASP A 446 6.72 -11.40 -12.32
CA ASP A 446 7.65 -12.34 -12.98
C ASP A 446 7.62 -13.81 -12.59
N ILE A 447 6.43 -14.43 -12.67
CA ILE A 447 6.38 -15.79 -13.22
C ILE A 447 5.42 -15.71 -14.42
N ASP A 448 5.98 -15.68 -15.63
CA ASP A 448 5.19 -15.73 -16.86
C ASP A 448 4.67 -17.15 -17.07
N SER A 449 3.62 -17.51 -16.32
CA SER A 449 2.86 -18.75 -16.53
C SER A 449 1.69 -18.53 -17.50
N GLY A 450 1.71 -17.48 -18.33
CA GLY A 450 0.67 -17.17 -19.30
C GLY A 450 -0.45 -16.24 -18.80
N LYS A 451 -1.02 -15.44 -19.71
CA LYS A 451 -2.03 -14.37 -19.42
C LYS A 451 -3.30 -14.87 -18.73
N GLN A 452 -3.71 -16.12 -18.92
CA GLN A 452 -4.92 -16.68 -18.33
C GLN A 452 -4.66 -17.20 -16.92
N GLN A 453 -3.55 -17.94 -16.74
CA GLN A 453 -3.10 -18.42 -15.45
C GLN A 453 -2.77 -17.25 -14.50
N ASN A 454 -2.04 -16.23 -14.97
CA ASN A 454 -1.73 -15.02 -14.19
C ASN A 454 -2.96 -14.21 -13.75
N ARG A 455 -4.11 -14.35 -14.43
CA ARG A 455 -5.40 -13.74 -14.04
C ARG A 455 -6.11 -14.54 -12.95
N MET A 456 -6.08 -15.87 -13.01
CA MET A 456 -6.59 -16.77 -11.96
C MET A 456 -5.76 -16.66 -10.66
N PHE A 457 -4.43 -16.48 -10.78
CA PHE A 457 -3.48 -16.50 -9.65
C PHE A 457 -3.55 -15.31 -8.67
N ARG A 458 -4.45 -14.33 -8.86
CA ARG A 458 -4.55 -13.12 -8.00
C ARG A 458 -5.98 -12.88 -7.47
N ALA A 459 -6.61 -13.91 -6.93
CA ALA A 459 -7.84 -13.74 -6.17
C ALA A 459 -7.63 -12.89 -4.90
N ILE A 460 -6.46 -13.01 -4.26
CA ILE A 460 -6.12 -12.33 -3.01
C ILE A 460 -4.78 -11.61 -3.12
N ALA A 461 -4.70 -10.39 -2.59
CA ALA A 461 -3.45 -9.64 -2.55
C ALA A 461 -2.67 -10.00 -1.27
N HIS A 462 -1.65 -10.87 -1.39
CA HIS A 462 -0.85 -11.32 -0.23
C HIS A 462 -0.31 -10.17 0.63
N ALA A 463 0.18 -9.08 0.03
CA ALA A 463 0.65 -7.92 0.78
C ALA A 463 -0.44 -7.29 1.67
N ARG A 464 -1.67 -7.19 1.16
CA ARG A 464 -2.81 -6.68 1.93
C ARG A 464 -3.22 -7.68 2.99
N LEU A 465 -3.27 -8.98 2.68
CA LEU A 465 -3.59 -10.02 3.65
C LEU A 465 -2.59 -10.05 4.83
N ILE A 466 -1.30 -9.88 4.57
CA ILE A 466 -0.27 -9.74 5.61
C ILE A 466 -0.56 -8.55 6.52
N SER A 467 -0.86 -7.38 5.95
CA SER A 467 -1.23 -6.21 6.74
C SER A 467 -2.49 -6.48 7.58
N LEU A 468 -3.47 -7.22 7.04
CA LEU A 468 -4.69 -7.57 7.75
C LEU A 468 -4.42 -8.53 8.93
N ILE A 469 -3.62 -9.57 8.71
CA ILE A 469 -3.21 -10.50 9.76
C ILE A 469 -2.44 -9.74 10.84
N ARG A 470 -1.48 -8.89 10.45
CA ARG A 470 -0.66 -8.13 11.39
C ARG A 470 -1.49 -7.29 12.34
N TYR A 471 -2.34 -6.40 11.83
CA TYR A 471 -3.10 -5.51 12.72
C TYR A 471 -4.03 -6.31 13.65
N LYS A 472 -4.63 -7.40 13.16
CA LYS A 472 -5.53 -8.25 13.96
C LYS A 472 -4.76 -9.02 15.03
N ALA A 473 -3.65 -9.65 14.67
CA ALA A 473 -2.80 -10.41 15.58
C ALA A 473 -2.22 -9.48 16.67
N GLU A 474 -1.69 -8.32 16.28
CA GLU A 474 -1.18 -7.34 17.23
C GLU A 474 -2.30 -6.84 18.17
N ALA A 475 -3.55 -6.72 17.72
CA ALA A 475 -4.67 -6.37 18.60
C ALA A 475 -4.94 -7.40 19.70
N PHE A 476 -4.57 -8.66 19.50
CA PHE A 476 -4.57 -9.71 20.52
C PHE A 476 -3.20 -9.88 21.20
N GLY A 477 -2.27 -8.96 20.95
CA GLY A 477 -0.96 -8.93 21.55
C GLY A 477 -0.02 -10.04 21.07
N ILE A 478 -0.29 -10.59 19.89
CA ILE A 478 0.53 -11.57 19.16
C ILE A 478 1.52 -10.81 18.27
N GLY A 479 2.81 -11.15 18.38
CA GLY A 479 3.85 -10.58 17.52
C GLY A 479 3.75 -11.12 16.09
N VAL A 480 4.17 -10.34 15.10
CA VAL A 480 4.18 -10.76 13.69
C VAL A 480 5.50 -10.37 13.06
N VAL A 481 6.18 -11.31 12.40
CA VAL A 481 7.48 -11.13 11.75
C VAL A 481 7.43 -11.67 10.33
N THR A 482 8.12 -11.03 9.40
CA THR A 482 8.20 -11.45 8.00
C THR A 482 9.58 -11.98 7.65
N THR A 483 9.64 -13.04 6.86
CA THR A 483 10.88 -13.66 6.39
C THR A 483 10.81 -13.98 4.90
N GLU A 484 11.96 -14.19 4.29
CA GLU A 484 12.07 -14.69 2.91
C GLU A 484 11.76 -16.20 2.83
N GLU A 485 11.42 -16.70 1.63
CA GLU A 485 10.92 -18.07 1.41
C GLU A 485 11.82 -18.93 0.50
N SER A 486 13.11 -18.61 0.34
CA SER A 486 14.01 -19.37 -0.53
C SER A 486 14.07 -20.84 -0.10
N TYR A 487 13.89 -21.74 -1.07
CA TYR A 487 13.95 -23.20 -0.94
C TYR A 487 12.94 -23.85 0.04
N THR A 488 12.02 -23.10 0.65
CA THR A 488 11.07 -23.64 1.66
C THR A 488 10.13 -24.71 1.12
N SER A 489 9.84 -24.66 -0.19
CA SER A 489 9.01 -25.65 -0.90
C SER A 489 9.77 -26.89 -1.38
N GLN A 490 11.11 -26.86 -1.35
CA GLN A 490 12.00 -27.93 -1.82
C GLN A 490 12.62 -28.70 -0.66
N SER A 491 12.88 -28.01 0.46
CA SER A 491 13.47 -28.59 1.66
C SER A 491 12.46 -29.38 2.49
N SER A 492 12.88 -30.51 3.05
CA SER A 492 12.10 -31.28 4.03
C SER A 492 12.22 -30.67 5.43
N PHE A 493 11.09 -30.33 6.04
CA PHE A 493 11.05 -29.91 7.45
C PHE A 493 11.46 -31.06 8.38
N ILE A 494 10.97 -32.28 8.09
CA ILE A 494 11.12 -33.44 8.96
C ILE A 494 12.57 -33.90 9.04
N ASP A 495 13.26 -33.90 7.89
CA ASP A 495 14.67 -34.30 7.82
C ASP A 495 15.63 -33.20 8.25
N GLY A 496 15.11 -31.99 8.54
CA GLY A 496 15.94 -30.89 8.98
C GLY A 496 16.83 -30.30 7.88
N ASP A 497 16.42 -30.41 6.60
CA ASP A 497 17.18 -29.88 5.46
C ASP A 497 17.62 -28.42 5.71
N GLU A 498 18.83 -28.09 5.29
CA GLU A 498 19.31 -26.71 5.34
C GLU A 498 18.45 -25.81 4.43
N LEU A 499 18.23 -24.58 4.89
CA LEU A 499 17.38 -23.60 4.22
C LEU A 499 18.22 -22.39 3.76
N PRO A 500 19.02 -22.54 2.69
CA PRO A 500 19.85 -21.45 2.16
C PRO A 500 18.99 -20.29 1.64
N VAL A 501 19.62 -19.14 1.42
CA VAL A 501 18.99 -17.98 0.77
C VAL A 501 19.50 -17.93 -0.67
N HIS A 502 18.63 -17.68 -1.65
CA HIS A 502 19.09 -17.50 -3.03
C HIS A 502 20.15 -16.39 -3.09
N ALA A 503 21.29 -16.69 -3.74
CA ALA A 503 22.33 -15.70 -3.97
C ALA A 503 21.73 -14.48 -4.68
N LYS A 504 21.99 -13.26 -4.18
CA LYS A 504 21.57 -12.04 -4.86
C LYS A 504 22.26 -12.00 -6.22
N VAL A 505 21.49 -11.98 -7.31
CA VAL A 505 22.04 -11.75 -8.65
C VAL A 505 22.75 -10.39 -8.62
N LYS A 506 24.08 -10.38 -8.72
CA LYS A 506 24.84 -9.14 -8.91
C LYS A 506 24.36 -8.49 -10.21
N THR A 507 23.81 -7.30 -10.13
CA THR A 507 23.47 -6.47 -11.29
C THR A 507 24.73 -6.20 -12.12
N LYS A 508 24.59 -6.13 -13.46
CA LYS A 508 25.62 -5.98 -14.52
C LYS A 508 26.68 -4.86 -14.36
N LYS A 509 26.79 -4.16 -13.22
CA LYS A 509 27.75 -3.08 -12.98
C LYS A 509 28.97 -3.45 -12.12
N GLU A 510 29.06 -4.68 -11.64
CA GLU A 510 30.20 -5.15 -10.81
C GLU A 510 30.87 -6.43 -11.36
N SER A 511 30.76 -6.68 -12.67
CA SER A 511 31.57 -7.71 -13.33
C SER A 511 32.80 -7.06 -13.96
N SER A 512 33.96 -7.36 -13.40
CA SER A 512 35.25 -7.31 -14.11
C SER A 512 35.13 -8.06 -15.46
N PRO A 513 35.91 -7.73 -16.50
CA PRO A 513 35.71 -8.26 -17.86
C PRO A 513 36.01 -9.75 -18.06
N THR A 514 36.34 -10.48 -17.00
CA THR A 514 36.82 -11.86 -17.05
C THR A 514 35.94 -12.74 -16.18
N GLN A 515 34.77 -13.12 -16.72
CA GLN A 515 34.05 -14.37 -16.43
C GLN A 515 32.76 -14.40 -17.26
N THR A 516 32.67 -15.35 -18.19
CA THR A 516 31.47 -15.65 -18.98
C THR A 516 30.36 -16.22 -18.10
N GLU A 517 29.09 -16.00 -18.48
CA GLU A 517 27.89 -16.45 -17.75
C GLU A 517 27.80 -17.98 -17.54
N ALA A 518 28.68 -18.77 -18.16
CA ALA A 518 28.74 -20.22 -18.07
C ALA A 518 29.41 -20.77 -16.79
N ASP A 519 30.13 -19.95 -16.01
CA ASP A 519 30.96 -20.40 -14.87
C ASP A 519 30.31 -20.25 -13.48
N ARG A 520 29.07 -19.76 -13.40
CA ARG A 520 28.34 -19.75 -12.12
C ARG A 520 27.63 -21.08 -11.92
N SER A 521 28.33 -22.06 -11.37
CA SER A 521 27.69 -23.26 -10.82
C SER A 521 26.67 -22.83 -9.77
N VAL A 522 25.37 -23.03 -10.06
CA VAL A 522 24.32 -22.90 -9.05
C VAL A 522 24.64 -23.95 -7.99
N PRO A 523 24.76 -23.60 -6.70
CA PRO A 523 25.00 -24.58 -5.65
C PRO A 523 23.93 -25.66 -5.74
N GLN A 524 24.32 -26.90 -6.06
CA GLN A 524 23.41 -28.02 -6.03
C GLN A 524 23.16 -28.35 -4.55
N HIS A 525 21.98 -27.97 -4.07
CA HIS A 525 21.53 -28.33 -2.74
C HIS A 525 20.85 -29.70 -2.79
N ASN A 526 21.41 -30.67 -2.08
CA ASN A 526 20.83 -32.00 -1.96
C ASN A 526 19.73 -31.99 -0.89
N PHE A 527 18.48 -31.78 -1.32
CA PHE A 527 17.31 -31.89 -0.45
C PHE A 527 16.87 -33.34 -0.27
N SER A 528 16.41 -33.68 0.92
CA SER A 528 15.97 -35.03 1.30
C SER A 528 14.55 -35.37 0.85
N GLY A 529 13.93 -34.52 0.04
CA GLY A 529 12.60 -34.74 -0.53
C GLY A 529 12.28 -33.80 -1.68
N LYS A 530 11.12 -34.00 -2.29
CA LYS A 530 10.61 -33.12 -3.35
C LYS A 530 9.10 -33.08 -3.39
N ARG A 531 8.56 -31.99 -3.94
CA ARG A 531 7.13 -31.91 -4.27
C ARG A 531 6.79 -32.93 -5.36
N SER A 532 5.72 -33.69 -5.17
CA SER A 532 5.31 -34.71 -6.14
C SER A 532 4.93 -34.07 -7.48
N ALA A 533 5.50 -34.59 -8.56
CA ALA A 533 5.17 -34.17 -9.92
C ALA A 533 3.73 -34.56 -10.33
N LYS A 534 3.24 -35.72 -9.84
CA LYS A 534 1.89 -36.22 -10.14
C LYS A 534 0.81 -35.47 -9.36
N ASN A 535 1.06 -35.16 -8.09
CA ASN A 535 0.12 -34.41 -7.26
C ASN A 535 0.85 -33.41 -6.38
N ARG A 536 0.87 -32.16 -6.84
CA ARG A 536 1.59 -31.05 -6.20
C ARG A 536 1.16 -30.77 -4.75
N THR A 537 0.01 -31.28 -4.30
CA THR A 537 -0.44 -31.20 -2.89
C THR A 537 0.53 -31.87 -1.92
N TRP A 538 1.35 -32.82 -2.39
CA TRP A 538 2.14 -33.67 -1.55
C TRP A 538 3.65 -33.44 -1.70
N PHE A 539 4.33 -33.44 -0.58
CA PHE A 539 5.78 -33.50 -0.46
C PHE A 539 6.18 -34.93 -0.12
N VAL A 540 7.10 -35.49 -0.90
CA VAL A 540 7.58 -36.86 -0.79
C VAL A 540 9.02 -36.85 -0.33
N ARG A 541 9.31 -37.55 0.76
CA ARG A 541 10.68 -37.71 1.28
C ARG A 541 11.39 -38.87 0.59
N HIS A 542 12.68 -38.71 0.35
CA HIS A 542 13.55 -39.71 -0.28
C HIS A 542 14.22 -40.60 0.76
N ASN A 543 14.53 -40.07 1.95
CA ASN A 543 15.17 -40.82 3.04
C ASN A 543 14.11 -41.34 4.04
N VAL A 544 13.60 -42.56 3.82
CA VAL A 544 12.57 -43.19 4.67
C VAL A 544 13.20 -44.28 5.56
N VAL A 545 14.22 -43.93 6.35
CA VAL A 545 15.00 -44.96 7.09
C VAL A 545 14.41 -45.30 8.47
N ALA A 546 13.61 -44.44 9.11
CA ALA A 546 13.11 -44.69 10.48
C ALA A 546 11.58 -44.75 10.64
N GLU A 547 10.79 -43.96 9.89
CA GLU A 547 9.33 -43.92 10.07
C GLU A 547 8.57 -43.76 8.74
N LYS A 548 8.02 -44.87 8.21
CA LYS A 548 7.17 -44.86 7.00
C LYS A 548 5.95 -43.95 7.13
N ARG A 549 5.51 -43.66 8.36
CA ARG A 549 4.37 -42.80 8.71
C ARG A 549 4.45 -41.40 8.13
N PHE A 550 5.65 -40.86 7.95
CA PHE A 550 5.88 -39.52 7.39
C PHE A 550 6.61 -39.56 6.04
N SER A 551 6.46 -40.64 5.28
CA SER A 551 6.98 -40.74 3.91
C SER A 551 6.40 -39.67 2.97
N ARG A 552 5.16 -39.23 3.25
CA ARG A 552 4.48 -38.16 2.51
C ARG A 552 3.73 -37.23 3.44
N ILE A 553 3.92 -35.93 3.28
CA ILE A 553 3.20 -34.88 4.02
C ILE A 553 2.64 -33.83 3.06
N HIS A 554 1.68 -33.03 3.53
CA HIS A 554 1.12 -31.95 2.70
C HIS A 554 2.21 -30.90 2.43
N ALA A 555 2.41 -30.53 1.16
CA ALA A 555 3.52 -29.68 0.75
C ALA A 555 3.48 -28.28 1.39
N ASP A 556 2.29 -27.69 1.48
CA ASP A 556 2.15 -26.36 2.08
C ASP A 556 2.26 -26.41 3.61
N VAL A 557 2.00 -27.57 4.23
CA VAL A 557 2.21 -27.75 5.67
C VAL A 557 3.71 -27.85 5.96
N ASN A 558 4.45 -28.59 5.12
CA ASN A 558 5.90 -28.60 5.13
C ASN A 558 6.47 -27.19 4.96
N GLY A 559 5.97 -26.45 3.96
CA GLY A 559 6.32 -25.05 3.72
C GLY A 559 6.11 -24.18 4.96
N ALA A 560 4.91 -24.22 5.57
CA ALA A 560 4.58 -23.45 6.77
C ALA A 560 5.52 -23.73 7.96
N PHE A 561 5.92 -24.99 8.18
CA PHE A 561 6.91 -25.29 9.22
C PHE A 561 8.33 -24.83 8.86
N ASN A 562 8.73 -24.92 7.58
CA ASN A 562 10.01 -24.35 7.12
C ASN A 562 10.05 -22.82 7.24
N ILE A 563 8.92 -22.12 7.11
CA ILE A 563 8.84 -20.68 7.39
C ILE A 563 9.28 -20.37 8.83
N ILE A 564 8.87 -21.18 9.81
CA ILE A 564 9.33 -21.01 11.20
C ILE A 564 10.85 -21.22 11.28
N ARG A 565 11.37 -22.27 10.63
CA ARG A 565 12.81 -22.60 10.63
C ARG A 565 13.70 -21.53 10.01
N LYS A 566 13.19 -20.74 9.08
CA LYS A 566 13.92 -19.60 8.50
C LYS A 566 14.32 -18.56 9.55
N VAL A 567 13.50 -18.40 10.58
CA VAL A 567 13.77 -17.48 11.69
C VAL A 567 14.39 -18.22 12.87
N PHE A 568 13.83 -19.37 13.25
CA PHE A 568 14.24 -20.16 14.39
C PHE A 568 14.96 -21.43 13.93
N LYS A 569 16.27 -21.35 13.68
CA LYS A 569 17.06 -22.49 13.16
C LYS A 569 17.04 -23.73 14.06
N SER A 570 16.87 -23.54 15.36
CA SER A 570 16.74 -24.61 16.36
C SER A 570 15.37 -25.29 16.36
N PHE A 571 14.37 -24.74 15.67
CA PHE A 571 13.06 -25.36 15.55
C PHE A 571 13.16 -26.58 14.61
N CYS A 572 12.87 -27.77 15.12
CA CYS A 572 12.99 -29.02 14.38
C CYS A 572 11.79 -29.93 14.65
N HIS A 573 11.69 -31.02 13.89
CA HIS A 573 10.70 -32.05 14.17
C HIS A 573 10.91 -32.68 15.55
N HIS A 574 9.83 -32.81 16.31
CA HIS A 574 9.77 -33.62 17.53
C HIS A 574 8.41 -34.34 17.61
N ALA A 575 8.32 -35.35 18.49
CA ALA A 575 7.15 -36.22 18.64
C ALA A 575 5.84 -35.47 19.01
N GLY A 576 5.97 -34.28 19.61
CA GLY A 576 4.83 -33.43 19.97
C GLY A 576 4.22 -32.64 18.81
N LEU A 577 4.85 -32.61 17.63
CA LEU A 577 4.29 -31.96 16.45
C LEU A 577 3.34 -32.88 15.69
N THR A 578 2.38 -32.27 15.01
CA THR A 578 1.49 -32.98 14.08
C THR A 578 1.54 -32.36 12.69
N TYR A 579 1.56 -33.22 11.68
CA TYR A 579 1.45 -32.85 10.27
C TYR A 579 0.04 -33.09 9.71
N LYS A 580 -0.88 -33.54 10.55
CA LYS A 580 -2.30 -33.60 10.21
C LYS A 580 -2.81 -32.17 10.01
N PHE A 581 -3.65 -31.99 9.02
CA PHE A 581 -4.20 -30.67 8.69
C PHE A 581 -5.72 -30.70 8.59
N THR A 582 -6.32 -29.52 8.67
CA THR A 582 -7.75 -29.30 8.42
C THR A 582 -7.86 -28.30 7.28
N VAL A 583 -8.57 -28.67 6.22
CA VAL A 583 -8.89 -27.74 5.15
C VAL A 583 -10.08 -26.89 5.59
N ARG A 584 -9.92 -25.58 5.47
CA ARG A 584 -10.95 -24.58 5.77
C ARG A 584 -11.26 -23.80 4.52
N TRP A 585 -12.51 -23.41 4.36
CA TRP A 585 -13.00 -22.72 3.17
C TRP A 585 -14.08 -21.71 3.55
N ILE A 586 -14.37 -20.77 2.66
CA ILE A 586 -15.41 -19.77 2.88
C ILE A 586 -16.77 -20.39 2.57
N SER A 587 -17.57 -20.68 3.60
CA SER A 587 -18.86 -21.34 3.41
C SER A 587 -19.85 -20.44 2.64
N PRO A 588 -20.55 -20.95 1.60
CA PRO A 588 -21.67 -20.26 0.98
C PRO A 588 -22.81 -19.99 1.96
N ARG A 589 -23.11 -20.98 2.81
CA ARG A 589 -24.28 -20.95 3.71
C ARG A 589 -24.04 -20.04 4.89
N ARG A 590 -22.88 -20.17 5.54
CA ARG A 590 -22.55 -19.42 6.77
C ARG A 590 -21.90 -18.07 6.50
N GLY A 591 -21.41 -17.85 5.29
CA GLY A 591 -20.68 -16.63 4.94
C GLY A 591 -19.37 -16.45 5.74
N ALA A 592 -18.83 -17.51 6.35
CA ALA A 592 -17.64 -17.48 7.21
C ALA A 592 -16.67 -18.62 6.85
N VAL A 593 -15.42 -18.52 7.31
CA VAL A 593 -14.44 -19.60 7.15
C VAL A 593 -14.77 -20.73 8.12
N VAL A 594 -14.94 -21.95 7.60
CA VAL A 594 -15.28 -23.14 8.39
C VAL A 594 -14.47 -24.35 7.92
N PRO A 595 -14.29 -25.40 8.75
CA PRO A 595 -13.77 -26.68 8.27
C PRO A 595 -14.63 -27.24 7.13
N ILE A 596 -14.01 -27.85 6.12
CA ILE A 596 -14.73 -28.58 5.07
C ILE A 596 -15.60 -29.71 5.65
N ALA A 597 -15.18 -30.32 6.76
CA ALA A 597 -15.95 -31.36 7.45
C ALA A 597 -17.29 -30.88 8.04
N CYS A 598 -17.58 -29.56 8.02
CA CYS A 598 -18.85 -28.99 8.47
C CYS A 598 -19.84 -28.74 7.31
N LEU A 599 -19.68 -29.47 6.19
CA LEU A 599 -20.51 -29.42 4.99
C LEU A 599 -21.87 -30.09 5.15
#